data_AF-A0A5B7DNX8-F1
#
_entry.id   AF-A0A5B7DNX8-F1
#
_cell.length_a   1.000
_cell.length_b   1.000
_cell.length_c   1.000
_cell.angle_alpha   90.00
_cell.angle_beta   90.00
_cell.angle_gamma   90.00
#
_symmetry.space_group_name_H-M   'P 1'
#
loop_
_entity.id
_entity.type
_entity.pdbx_description
1 polymer ?
#
loop_
_entity_poly.entity_id
_entity_poly.type
_entity_poly.pdbx_seq_one_letter_code
_entity_poly.pdbx_strand_id
1 'polypeptide(L)'
;MAAAEDRTFLQAFANSLGAPEPALRLLISILIGYPLVLIHRYSLYCKNPHIQHLYFIASGVSIALFNYGYYMTGTDTYDIKWSMPHCVLTLRLIALTYDVYDGRKDPEKLSGDQQKTALSFTPTLIEIAGHTYFPASFMVGPQFSMRRYLDFVKGSTQFGHLIQSFNTNTNAWVAHNIFKIK
;
A
#
# COMPACT_ATOMS: atom_id res chain seq x y z
N MET A 1 0.00 6.81 -28.64
CA MET A 1 -1.10 7.68 -29.11
C MET A 1 -2.15 7.99 -28.04
N ALA A 2 -2.40 7.15 -27.01
CA ALA A 2 -3.35 7.46 -25.93
C ALA A 2 -2.93 8.61 -24.99
N ALA A 3 -1.63 8.85 -24.79
CA ALA A 3 -1.14 9.84 -23.82
C ALA A 3 -1.34 11.32 -24.22
N ALA A 4 -1.79 11.61 -25.44
CA ALA A 4 -1.99 12.99 -25.90
C ALA A 4 -3.41 13.53 -25.66
N GLU A 5 -4.43 12.66 -25.66
CA GLU A 5 -5.84 13.04 -25.46
C GLU A 5 -6.17 13.27 -23.98
N ASP A 6 -5.52 12.50 -23.08
CA ASP A 6 -5.59 12.68 -21.63
C ASP A 6 -5.09 14.06 -21.17
N ARG A 7 -4.20 14.71 -21.94
CA ARG A 7 -3.62 16.02 -21.59
C ARG A 7 -4.68 17.12 -21.55
N THR A 8 -5.57 17.17 -22.53
CA THR A 8 -6.65 18.16 -22.54
C THR A 8 -7.70 17.86 -21.47
N PHE A 9 -8.04 16.59 -21.27
CA PHE A 9 -9.10 16.22 -20.34
C PHE A 9 -8.69 16.37 -18.87
N LEU A 10 -7.55 15.82 -18.47
CA LEU A 10 -7.09 15.90 -17.07
C LEU A 10 -6.75 17.34 -16.67
N GLN A 11 -6.14 18.10 -17.58
CA GLN A 11 -5.82 19.50 -17.33
C GLN A 11 -7.07 20.38 -17.32
N ALA A 12 -8.04 20.15 -18.21
CA ALA A 12 -9.34 20.85 -18.16
C ALA A 12 -10.12 20.52 -16.88
N PHE A 13 -10.09 19.25 -16.44
CA PHE A 13 -10.75 18.83 -15.21
C PHE A 13 -10.05 19.39 -13.95
N ALA A 14 -8.72 19.39 -13.93
CA ALA A 14 -7.91 20.02 -12.88
C ALA A 14 -8.19 21.53 -12.77
N ASN A 15 -8.23 22.22 -13.90
CA ASN A 15 -8.56 23.65 -13.98
C ASN A 15 -9.99 23.93 -13.51
N SER A 16 -10.95 23.07 -13.84
CA SER A 16 -12.33 23.17 -13.35
C SER A 16 -12.44 22.98 -11.84
N LEU A 17 -11.55 22.18 -11.24
CA LEU A 17 -11.51 21.91 -9.80
C LEU A 17 -10.61 22.90 -9.03
N GLY A 18 -9.86 23.76 -9.74
CA GLY A 18 -8.86 24.64 -9.14
C GLY A 18 -7.70 23.89 -8.47
N ALA A 19 -7.45 22.64 -8.86
CA ALA A 19 -6.45 21.77 -8.26
C ALA A 19 -5.23 21.59 -9.17
N PRO A 20 -4.01 21.40 -8.62
CA PRO A 20 -2.84 21.10 -9.43
C PRO A 20 -2.98 19.73 -10.11
N GLU A 21 -2.75 19.67 -11.43
CA GLU A 21 -2.85 18.47 -12.26
C GLU A 21 -2.15 17.22 -11.66
N PRO A 22 -0.93 17.33 -11.09
CA PRO A 22 -0.26 16.16 -10.53
C PRO A 22 -0.94 15.62 -9.26
N ALA A 23 -1.61 16.46 -8.47
CA ALA A 23 -2.36 16.02 -7.29
C ALA A 23 -3.63 15.27 -7.69
N LEU A 24 -4.36 15.77 -8.70
CA LEU A 24 -5.52 15.08 -9.26
C LEU A 24 -5.12 13.71 -9.82
N ARG A 25 -3.96 13.62 -10.47
CA ARG A 25 -3.43 12.36 -11.01
C ARG A 25 -3.07 11.35 -9.92
N LEU A 26 -2.40 11.81 -8.85
CA LEU A 26 -2.10 10.98 -7.69
C LEU A 26 -3.40 10.44 -7.07
N LEU A 27 -4.42 11.30 -6.96
CA LEU A 27 -5.74 10.90 -6.47
C LEU A 27 -6.37 9.81 -7.37
N ILE A 28 -6.36 10.00 -8.69
CA ILE A 28 -6.86 8.99 -9.64
C ILE A 28 -6.08 7.67 -9.49
N SER A 29 -4.76 7.74 -9.33
CA SER A 29 -3.90 6.56 -9.15
C SER A 29 -4.25 5.78 -7.88
N ILE A 30 -4.50 6.48 -6.77
CA ILE A 30 -4.96 5.87 -5.50
C ILE A 30 -6.36 5.27 -5.68
N LEU A 31 -7.26 5.99 -6.37
CA LEU A 31 -8.62 5.53 -6.63
C LEU A 31 -8.66 4.28 -7.52
N ILE A 32 -7.76 4.15 -8.49
CA ILE A 32 -7.59 2.95 -9.34
C ILE A 32 -7.08 1.75 -8.54
N GLY A 33 -6.38 1.96 -7.41
CA GLY A 33 -5.99 0.88 -6.51
C GLY A 33 -7.17 0.05 -5.99
N TYR A 34 -8.31 0.68 -5.72
CA TYR A 34 -9.52 0.00 -5.22
C TYR A 34 -10.15 -0.98 -6.23
N PRO A 35 -10.48 -0.59 -7.48
CA PRO A 35 -11.01 -1.51 -8.48
C PRO A 35 -9.99 -2.60 -8.84
N LEU A 36 -8.68 -2.31 -8.85
CA LEU A 36 -7.66 -3.35 -9.08
C LEU A 36 -7.67 -4.44 -8.00
N VAL A 37 -7.84 -4.05 -6.73
CA VAL A 37 -7.97 -5.02 -5.63
C VAL A 37 -9.31 -5.76 -5.69
N LEU A 38 -10.40 -5.11 -6.11
CA LEU A 38 -11.68 -5.78 -6.34
C LEU A 38 -11.58 -6.81 -7.49
N ILE A 39 -10.92 -6.48 -8.60
CA ILE A 39 -10.71 -7.40 -9.72
C ILE A 39 -9.89 -8.61 -9.27
N HIS A 40 -8.84 -8.41 -8.47
CA HIS A 40 -8.11 -9.51 -7.84
C HIS A 40 -9.05 -10.40 -7.00
N ARG A 41 -9.91 -9.78 -6.17
CA ARG A 41 -10.86 -10.50 -5.33
C ARG A 41 -11.92 -11.28 -6.11
N TYR A 42 -12.38 -10.77 -7.25
CA TYR A 42 -13.37 -11.47 -8.08
C TYR A 42 -12.73 -12.53 -8.99
N SER A 43 -11.51 -12.31 -9.49
CA SER A 43 -10.94 -13.13 -10.58
C SER A 43 -9.79 -14.04 -10.16
N LEU A 44 -9.06 -13.71 -9.10
CA LEU A 44 -7.80 -14.35 -8.71
C LEU A 44 -7.79 -14.87 -7.27
N TYR A 45 -8.88 -14.67 -6.53
CA TYR A 45 -9.03 -15.16 -5.17
C TYR A 45 -8.95 -16.70 -5.14
N CYS A 46 -8.15 -17.24 -4.22
CA CYS A 46 -7.84 -18.68 -4.09
C CYS A 46 -7.12 -19.34 -5.29
N LYS A 47 -6.61 -18.57 -6.26
CA LYS A 47 -5.69 -19.12 -7.29
C LYS A 47 -4.25 -19.21 -6.78
N ASN A 48 -3.36 -19.79 -7.59
CA ASN A 48 -1.95 -19.99 -7.26
C ASN A 48 -1.31 -18.71 -6.69
N PRO A 49 -0.71 -18.74 -5.47
CA PRO A 49 -0.12 -17.57 -4.80
C PRO A 49 0.83 -16.77 -5.69
N HIS A 50 1.64 -17.44 -6.51
CA HIS A 50 2.59 -16.79 -7.41
C HIS A 50 1.91 -15.83 -8.41
N ILE A 51 0.75 -16.19 -8.93
CA ILE A 51 0.00 -15.34 -9.88
C ILE A 51 -0.54 -14.10 -9.16
N GLN A 52 -0.96 -14.25 -7.90
CA GLN A 52 -1.45 -13.12 -7.10
C GLN A 52 -0.33 -12.12 -6.82
N HIS A 53 0.86 -12.59 -6.42
CA HIS A 53 2.02 -11.72 -6.22
C HIS A 53 2.42 -10.99 -7.50
N LEU A 54 2.49 -11.70 -8.63
CA LEU A 54 2.81 -11.11 -9.94
C LEU A 54 1.79 -10.04 -10.36
N TYR A 55 0.50 -10.28 -10.12
CA TYR A 55 -0.54 -9.29 -10.37
C TYR A 55 -0.34 -8.01 -9.55
N PHE A 56 -0.01 -8.12 -8.26
CA PHE A 56 0.26 -6.95 -7.42
C PHE A 56 1.52 -6.20 -7.86
N ILE A 57 2.59 -6.91 -8.20
CA ILE A 57 3.81 -6.30 -8.72
C ILE A 57 3.52 -5.55 -10.02
N ALA A 58 2.89 -6.22 -10.98
CA ALA A 58 2.59 -5.63 -12.29
C ALA A 58 1.67 -4.41 -12.17
N SER A 59 0.63 -4.49 -11.35
CA SER A 59 -0.30 -3.38 -11.13
C SER A 59 0.35 -2.20 -10.40
N GLY A 60 1.12 -2.45 -9.33
CA GLY A 60 1.85 -1.40 -8.62
C GLY A 60 2.91 -0.71 -9.48
N VAL A 61 3.68 -1.48 -10.26
CA VAL A 61 4.66 -0.93 -11.21
C VAL A 61 3.97 -0.15 -12.32
N SER A 62 2.82 -0.61 -12.83
CA SER A 62 2.06 0.12 -13.84
C SER A 62 1.56 1.47 -13.33
N ILE A 63 1.07 1.53 -12.09
CA ILE A 63 0.69 2.79 -11.44
C ILE A 63 1.92 3.69 -11.24
N ALA A 64 3.05 3.11 -10.82
CA ALA A 64 4.30 3.86 -10.67
C ALA A 64 4.75 4.47 -12.00
N LEU A 65 4.78 3.69 -13.08
CA LEU A 65 5.14 4.16 -14.42
C LEU A 65 4.14 5.20 -14.94
N PHE A 66 2.84 5.05 -14.66
CA PHE A 66 1.84 6.05 -14.99
C PHE A 66 2.13 7.40 -14.33
N ASN A 67 2.59 7.40 -13.08
CA ASN A 67 2.96 8.65 -12.40
C ASN A 67 4.35 9.15 -12.82
N TYR A 68 5.30 8.26 -13.13
CA TYR A 68 6.70 8.61 -13.43
C TYR A 68 6.89 9.07 -14.88
N GLY A 69 6.24 8.44 -15.86
CA GLY A 69 6.35 8.83 -17.27
C GLY A 69 5.93 10.28 -17.54
N TYR A 70 5.14 10.86 -16.64
CA TYR A 70 4.67 12.25 -16.73
C TYR A 70 5.52 13.24 -15.94
N TYR A 71 6.38 12.77 -15.03
CA TYR A 71 7.44 13.58 -14.43
C TYR A 71 8.37 14.13 -15.52
N MET A 72 8.71 13.30 -16.50
CA MET A 72 9.60 13.66 -17.61
C MET A 72 8.99 14.62 -18.64
N THR A 73 7.68 14.89 -18.57
CA THR A 73 6.94 15.69 -19.56
C THR A 73 6.10 16.82 -18.96
N GLY A 74 6.15 17.02 -17.64
CA GLY A 74 5.37 18.04 -16.91
C GLY A 74 6.09 19.39 -16.79
N THR A 75 5.34 20.47 -16.89
CA THR A 75 5.78 21.85 -16.61
C THR A 75 6.06 22.07 -15.12
N ASP A 76 7.01 22.94 -14.77
CA ASP A 76 7.61 23.20 -13.44
C ASP A 76 6.67 23.64 -12.29
N THR A 77 5.35 23.46 -12.39
CA THR A 77 4.38 24.12 -11.50
C THR A 77 3.98 23.32 -10.24
N TYR A 78 4.28 22.02 -10.13
CA TYR A 78 4.22 21.25 -8.88
C TYR A 78 4.74 19.84 -9.16
N ASP A 79 5.62 19.31 -8.32
CA ASP A 79 6.28 18.03 -8.59
C ASP A 79 5.85 16.95 -7.59
N ILE A 80 5.53 15.76 -8.11
CA ILE A 80 5.22 14.60 -7.26
C ILE A 80 6.52 14.18 -6.59
N LYS A 81 6.66 14.46 -5.29
CA LYS A 81 7.83 14.06 -4.52
C LYS A 81 7.90 12.53 -4.38
N TRP A 82 8.63 11.90 -5.29
CA TRP A 82 8.94 10.46 -5.29
C TRP A 82 9.70 9.98 -4.05
N SER A 83 10.25 10.89 -3.25
CA SER A 83 10.82 10.56 -1.95
C SER A 83 9.79 9.96 -0.97
N MET A 84 8.50 10.32 -1.07
CA MET A 84 7.46 9.77 -0.21
C MET A 84 7.23 8.26 -0.44
N PRO A 85 6.96 7.78 -1.68
CA PRO A 85 6.86 6.35 -1.95
C PRO A 85 8.12 5.55 -1.54
N HIS A 86 9.31 6.11 -1.78
CA HIS A 86 10.57 5.48 -1.36
C HIS A 86 10.69 5.37 0.16
N CYS A 87 10.27 6.40 0.89
CA CYS A 87 10.22 6.37 2.35
C CYS A 87 9.27 5.27 2.85
N VAL A 88 8.06 5.18 2.30
CA VAL A 88 7.07 4.14 2.67
C VAL A 88 7.61 2.74 2.39
N LEU A 89 8.27 2.54 1.25
CA LEU A 89 8.95 1.29 0.92
C LEU A 89 10.05 0.95 1.94
N THR A 90 10.86 1.94 2.30
CA THR A 90 11.94 1.74 3.28
C THR A 90 11.38 1.31 4.63
N LEU A 91 10.30 1.96 5.10
CA LEU A 91 9.60 1.59 6.33
C LEU A 91 9.02 0.16 6.26
N ARG A 92 8.57 -0.31 5.08
CA ARG A 92 8.11 -1.69 4.89
C ARG A 92 9.22 -2.71 5.09
N LEU A 93 10.37 -2.46 4.48
CA LEU A 93 11.52 -3.37 4.53
C LEU A 93 12.13 -3.40 5.95
N ILE A 94 12.16 -2.26 6.63
CA ILE A 94 12.58 -2.19 8.04
C ILE A 94 11.62 -3.02 8.90
N ALA A 95 10.30 -2.81 8.78
CA ALA A 95 9.30 -3.57 9.55
C ALA A 95 9.42 -5.08 9.29
N LEU A 96 9.59 -5.50 8.04
CA LEU A 96 9.83 -6.90 7.69
C LEU A 96 11.08 -7.47 8.37
N THR A 97 12.16 -6.70 8.41
CA THR A 97 13.42 -7.12 9.05
C THR A 97 13.21 -7.35 10.55
N TYR A 98 12.47 -6.47 11.22
CA TYR A 98 12.10 -6.65 12.63
C TYR A 98 11.16 -7.84 12.84
N ASP A 99 10.15 -8.03 11.99
CA ASP A 99 9.22 -9.16 12.09
C ASP A 99 9.95 -10.52 11.96
N VAL A 100 10.95 -10.61 11.07
CA VAL A 100 11.80 -11.81 10.91
C VAL A 100 12.76 -11.98 12.08
N TYR A 101 13.28 -10.89 12.64
CA TYR A 101 14.16 -10.94 13.81
C TYR A 101 13.41 -11.42 15.06
N ASP A 102 12.21 -10.89 15.31
CA ASP A 102 11.38 -11.28 16.45
C ASP A 102 10.85 -12.70 16.30
N GLY A 103 10.59 -13.18 15.09
CA GLY A 103 10.20 -14.58 14.85
C GLY A 103 11.27 -15.63 15.16
N ARG A 104 12.52 -15.23 15.43
CA ARG A 104 13.60 -16.11 15.90
C ARG A 104 13.75 -16.15 17.42
N LYS A 105 13.05 -15.29 18.17
CA LYS A 105 13.08 -15.25 19.63
C LYS A 105 12.03 -16.18 20.22
N ASP A 106 12.22 -16.54 21.50
CA ASP A 106 11.23 -17.31 22.24
C ASP A 106 9.90 -16.54 22.33
N PRO A 107 8.75 -17.17 22.01
CA PRO A 107 7.45 -16.49 21.99
C PRO A 107 7.05 -15.91 23.35
N GLU A 108 7.52 -16.48 24.45
CA GLU A 108 7.22 -16.03 25.81
C GLU A 108 7.89 -14.68 26.18
N LYS A 109 8.98 -14.32 25.50
CA LYS A 109 9.70 -13.06 25.73
C LYS A 109 9.16 -11.90 24.89
N LEU A 110 8.25 -12.18 23.95
CA LEU A 110 7.71 -11.22 23.01
C LEU A 110 6.45 -10.56 23.58
N SER A 111 6.31 -9.24 23.36
CA SER A 111 5.08 -8.52 23.65
C SER A 111 3.90 -9.10 22.84
N GLY A 112 2.68 -9.00 23.35
CA GLY A 112 1.49 -9.55 22.70
C GLY A 112 1.24 -9.03 21.29
N ASP A 113 1.74 -7.85 20.93
CA ASP A 113 1.66 -7.33 19.56
C ASP A 113 2.79 -7.82 18.66
N GLN A 114 3.99 -8.04 19.22
CA GLN A 114 5.11 -8.66 18.49
C GLN A 114 4.79 -10.10 18.10
N GLN A 115 4.14 -10.86 18.98
CA GLN A 115 3.73 -12.24 18.68
C GLN A 115 2.77 -12.32 17.48
N LYS A 116 1.95 -11.28 17.26
CA LYS A 116 1.00 -11.24 16.13
C LYS A 116 1.67 -10.97 14.80
N THR A 117 2.79 -10.26 14.76
CA THR A 117 3.49 -9.90 13.50
C THR A 117 4.72 -10.75 13.25
N ALA A 118 5.28 -11.38 14.27
CA ALA A 118 6.46 -12.22 14.20
C ALA A 118 6.38 -13.27 13.08
N LEU A 119 7.45 -13.37 12.30
CA LEU A 119 7.59 -14.28 11.18
C LEU A 119 8.68 -15.32 11.46
N SER A 120 8.26 -16.56 11.68
CA SER A 120 9.18 -17.69 11.92
C SER A 120 9.94 -18.13 10.67
N PHE A 121 9.52 -17.67 9.48
CA PHE A 121 10.15 -17.98 8.21
C PHE A 121 10.45 -16.71 7.42
N THR A 122 11.45 -16.78 6.55
CA THR A 122 11.81 -15.68 5.65
C THR A 122 10.95 -15.75 4.37
N PRO A 123 10.17 -14.71 4.04
CA PRO A 123 9.42 -14.67 2.79
C PRO A 123 10.36 -14.59 1.58
N THR A 124 9.87 -15.08 0.46
CA THR A 124 10.57 -15.04 -0.83
C THR A 124 10.60 -13.62 -1.40
N LEU A 125 11.56 -13.35 -2.31
CA LEU A 125 11.66 -12.03 -2.97
C LEU A 125 10.38 -11.64 -3.73
N ILE A 126 9.65 -12.62 -4.26
CA ILE A 126 8.39 -12.38 -4.97
C ILE A 126 7.28 -11.96 -4.01
N GLU A 127 7.19 -12.60 -2.84
CA GLU A 127 6.26 -12.21 -1.78
C GLU A 127 6.58 -10.81 -1.24
N ILE A 128 7.87 -10.52 -1.04
CA ILE A 128 8.35 -9.19 -0.62
C ILE A 128 7.99 -8.14 -1.68
N ALA A 129 8.28 -8.40 -2.95
CA ALA A 129 7.95 -7.47 -4.03
C ALA A 129 6.42 -7.25 -4.15
N GLY A 130 5.61 -8.30 -4.00
CA GLY A 130 4.16 -8.19 -4.02
C GLY A 130 3.57 -7.42 -2.84
N HIS A 131 4.19 -7.51 -1.65
CA HIS A 131 3.84 -6.69 -0.49
C HIS A 131 4.24 -5.23 -0.68
N THR A 132 5.47 -5.00 -1.17
CA THR A 132 6.02 -3.68 -1.46
C THR A 132 5.17 -2.93 -2.48
N TYR A 133 4.88 -3.54 -3.62
CA TYR A 133 4.16 -2.91 -4.74
C TYR A 133 2.65 -3.09 -4.66
N PHE A 134 2.10 -3.31 -3.46
CA PHE A 134 0.66 -3.47 -3.31
C PHE A 134 -0.10 -2.21 -3.78
N PRO A 135 -0.94 -2.31 -4.82
CA PRO A 135 -1.43 -1.15 -5.58
C PRO A 135 -2.24 -0.16 -4.75
N ALA A 136 -2.96 -0.64 -3.73
CA ALA A 136 -3.78 0.24 -2.88
C ALA A 136 -2.99 0.97 -1.78
N SER A 137 -1.69 0.70 -1.61
CA SER A 137 -0.95 1.26 -0.47
C SER A 137 0.52 1.61 -0.75
N PHE A 138 1.02 1.41 -1.96
CA PHE A 138 2.42 1.70 -2.30
C PHE A 138 2.72 3.21 -2.36
N MET A 139 1.77 4.04 -2.82
CA MET A 139 2.00 5.48 -3.01
C MET A 139 1.70 6.31 -1.75
N VAL A 140 0.49 6.15 -1.21
CA VAL A 140 0.02 6.76 0.02
C VAL A 140 -0.97 5.78 0.62
N GLY A 141 -0.61 5.17 1.74
CA GLY A 141 -1.50 4.19 2.36
C GLY A 141 -0.96 3.65 3.67
N PRO A 142 -1.81 2.97 4.43
CA PRO A 142 -1.44 2.41 5.71
C PRO A 142 -0.33 1.39 5.62
N GLN A 143 0.53 1.40 6.63
CA GLN A 143 1.45 0.30 6.80
C GLN A 143 0.73 -0.94 7.32
N PHE A 144 1.04 -2.10 6.75
CA PHE A 144 0.56 -3.38 7.24
C PHE A 144 1.67 -4.43 7.22
N SER A 145 1.63 -5.36 8.17
CA SER A 145 2.66 -6.39 8.35
C SER A 145 2.69 -7.39 7.19
N MET A 146 3.86 -7.97 6.95
CA MET A 146 4.04 -9.00 5.93
C MET A 146 3.22 -10.25 6.25
N ARG A 147 3.07 -10.61 7.52
CA ARG A 147 2.21 -11.73 7.93
C ARG A 147 0.78 -11.57 7.43
N ARG A 148 0.22 -10.37 7.57
CA ARG A 148 -1.13 -10.04 7.07
C ARG A 148 -1.23 -10.14 5.55
N TYR A 149 -0.19 -9.73 4.83
CA TYR A 149 -0.14 -9.88 3.39
C TYR A 149 -0.19 -11.35 2.96
N LEU A 150 0.60 -12.19 3.62
CA LEU A 150 0.65 -13.62 3.35
C LEU A 150 -0.67 -14.30 3.68
N ASP A 151 -1.30 -13.94 4.79
CA ASP A 151 -2.63 -14.43 5.16
C ASP A 151 -3.69 -14.03 4.13
N PHE A 152 -3.61 -12.80 3.62
CA PHE A 152 -4.50 -12.30 2.56
C PHE A 152 -4.33 -13.11 1.26
N VAL A 153 -3.11 -13.36 0.80
CA VAL A 153 -2.84 -14.15 -0.41
C VAL A 153 -3.26 -15.62 -0.24
N LYS A 154 -3.08 -16.17 0.96
CA LYS A 154 -3.49 -17.55 1.31
C LYS A 154 -5.00 -17.72 1.48
N GLY A 155 -5.78 -16.64 1.43
CA GLY A 155 -7.24 -16.70 1.58
C GLY A 155 -7.71 -16.79 3.04
N SER A 156 -6.83 -16.60 4.01
CA SER A 156 -7.17 -16.57 5.44
C SER A 156 -7.82 -15.24 5.79
N THR A 157 -9.12 -15.10 5.52
CA THR A 157 -9.87 -13.89 5.82
C THR A 157 -10.14 -13.73 7.32
N GLN A 158 -9.39 -12.83 7.95
CA GLN A 158 -9.98 -11.92 8.93
C GLN A 158 -9.75 -10.48 8.48
N PHE A 159 -10.44 -10.06 7.41
CA PHE A 159 -10.47 -8.65 6.96
C PHE A 159 -10.96 -7.71 8.09
N GLY A 160 -11.73 -8.25 9.04
CA GLY A 160 -12.10 -7.59 10.29
C GLY A 160 -10.90 -7.00 11.02
N HIS A 161 -9.74 -7.67 11.03
CA HIS A 161 -8.53 -7.18 11.67
C HIS A 161 -7.88 -5.96 10.99
N LEU A 162 -8.14 -5.65 9.70
CA LEU A 162 -7.62 -4.42 9.08
C LEU A 162 -8.36 -3.20 9.62
N ILE A 163 -9.70 -3.27 9.62
CA ILE A 163 -10.58 -2.26 10.21
C ILE A 163 -10.33 -2.22 11.72
N GLN A 164 -10.20 -3.35 12.40
CA GLN A 164 -9.87 -3.40 13.83
C GLN A 164 -8.48 -2.83 14.13
N SER A 165 -7.43 -3.10 13.35
CA SER A 165 -6.11 -2.50 13.62
C SER A 165 -6.11 -0.99 13.41
N PHE A 166 -6.85 -0.50 12.40
CA PHE A 166 -7.07 0.94 12.23
C PHE A 166 -7.90 1.52 13.37
N ASN A 167 -9.05 0.93 13.70
CA ASN A 167 -9.90 1.35 14.81
C ASN A 167 -9.14 1.29 16.13
N THR A 168 -8.38 0.24 16.39
CA THR A 168 -7.64 0.04 17.62
C THR A 168 -6.50 1.05 17.70
N ASN A 169 -5.68 1.22 16.66
CA ASN A 169 -4.56 2.17 16.76
C ASN A 169 -5.01 3.63 16.69
N THR A 170 -5.96 3.97 15.83
CA THR A 170 -6.45 5.35 15.68
C THR A 170 -7.44 5.71 16.79
N ASN A 171 -8.45 4.88 17.09
CA ASN A 171 -9.41 5.21 18.14
C ASN A 171 -8.87 5.01 19.55
N ALA A 172 -7.95 4.06 19.81
CA ALA A 172 -7.34 3.98 21.15
C ALA A 172 -6.41 5.17 21.39
N TRP A 173 -5.67 5.63 20.38
CA TRP A 173 -4.86 6.85 20.49
C TRP A 173 -5.74 8.09 20.70
N VAL A 174 -6.84 8.22 19.96
CA VAL A 174 -7.82 9.32 20.12
C VAL A 174 -8.51 9.25 21.49
N ALA A 175 -8.92 8.06 21.95
CA ALA A 175 -9.50 7.88 23.28
C ALA A 175 -8.52 8.30 24.39
N HIS A 176 -7.24 7.93 24.25
CA HIS A 176 -6.22 8.18 25.27
C HIS A 176 -5.69 9.63 25.26
N ASN A 177 -5.73 10.33 24.13
CA ASN A 177 -5.12 11.66 24.00
C ASN A 177 -6.13 12.80 23.78
N ILE A 178 -7.30 12.53 23.19
CA ILE A 178 -8.32 13.54 22.89
C ILE A 178 -9.45 13.50 23.91
N PHE A 179 -9.93 12.30 24.29
CA PHE A 179 -11.04 12.13 25.24
C PHE A 179 -10.61 11.96 26.70
N LYS A 180 -9.40 12.38 27.07
CA LYS A 180 -9.06 12.57 28.49
C LYS A 180 -9.94 13.69 29.04
N ILE A 181 -11.12 13.32 29.53
CA ILE A 181 -11.93 14.17 30.40
C ILE A 181 -11.05 14.42 31.64
N LYS A 182 -10.73 15.70 31.86
CA LYS A 182 -10.03 16.16 33.06
C LYS A 182 -10.81 15.80 34.32
#